data_AF-A0A961AK24-F1
#
_entry.id   AF-A0A961AK24-F1
#
_cell.length_a   1.000
_cell.length_b   1.000
_cell.length_c   1.000
_cell.angle_alpha   90.00
_cell.angle_beta   90.00
_cell.angle_gamma   90.00
#
_symmetry.space_group_name_H-M   'P 1'
#
loop_
_entity.id
_entity.type
_entity.pdbx_description
1 polymer ?
#
loop_
_entity_poly.entity_id
_entity_poly.type
_entity_poly.pdbx_seq_one_letter_code
_entity_poly.pdbx_strand_id
1 'polypeptide(L)'
;MTRYAVLNALLHCIIFFLGAGIGSFLNVVIYRLPRGLSVNRPRRSFCPSCEYQIPFYHNLPLISWLLLRGRCANCKARISARYFWVELLVAVLFYAVFIRFGGPWTGLTVWGPEVLVLWVFVALVVAGTFIDIEHFILPHEITLGGTVLGLIGSAAVPVLMLQTTHWNGFLMSLGSAALGLGLLWLVVELGKLAFGRKKFEFETPETFAVEQPNPEQPPIIRLAGQDYEWDEVLVRASDRMVVTAEVVKINDREWREVLVELRMAKLIIKRLTGELKDEFEWEDVNTLEGRTRLVVVPREAMGFGDVLFLMMFGSFLGWKAVLFSVLAASVLGTVVAVLQRLTGRAEWSAKIPFGPYLGAGALIWLFWGPQLVDWYLLKITRGAG
;
A
#
# COMPACT_ATOMS: atom_id res chain seq x y z
N MET A 1 10.97 16.22 44.13
CA MET A 1 10.07 15.87 43.01
C MET A 1 8.78 15.33 43.58
N THR A 2 7.63 15.93 43.27
CA THR A 2 6.31 15.43 43.71
C THR A 2 6.05 14.03 43.16
N ARG A 3 5.35 13.15 43.90
CA ARG A 3 5.02 11.77 43.44
C ARG A 3 4.42 11.75 42.03
N TYR A 4 3.63 12.78 41.70
CA TYR A 4 3.04 12.99 40.37
C TYR A 4 4.06 13.22 39.26
N ALA A 5 5.16 13.92 39.52
CA ALA A 5 6.20 14.14 38.51
C ALA A 5 6.92 12.83 38.14
N VAL A 6 7.18 11.97 39.13
CA VAL A 6 7.79 10.65 38.91
C VAL A 6 6.84 9.74 38.14
N LEU A 7 5.56 9.68 38.54
CA LEU A 7 4.55 8.89 37.83
C LEU A 7 4.35 9.36 36.39
N ASN A 8 4.35 10.67 36.16
CA ASN A 8 4.25 11.22 34.81
C ASN A 8 5.47 10.83 33.97
N ALA A 9 6.69 11.00 34.50
CA ALA A 9 7.91 10.59 33.80
C ALA A 9 7.92 9.10 33.45
N LEU A 10 7.50 8.24 34.39
CA LEU A 10 7.38 6.80 34.14
C LEU A 10 6.36 6.49 33.03
N LEU A 11 5.22 7.18 33.02
CA LEU A 11 4.20 7.01 31.97
C LEU A 11 4.75 7.33 30.58
N HIS A 12 5.48 8.44 30.43
CA HIS A 12 6.12 8.80 29.17
C HIS A 12 7.09 7.70 28.69
N CYS A 13 7.92 7.15 29.59
CA CYS A 13 8.81 6.04 29.26
C CYS A 13 8.04 4.78 28.86
N ILE A 14 7.01 4.40 29.62
CA ILE A 14 6.19 3.22 29.34
C ILE A 14 5.57 3.31 27.95
N ILE A 15 5.04 4.47 27.57
CA ILE A 15 4.38 4.67 26.28
C ILE A 15 5.37 4.56 25.12
N PHE A 16 6.56 5.14 25.26
CA PHE A 16 7.60 5.01 24.25
C PHE A 16 7.99 3.53 24.02
N PHE A 17 8.25 2.78 25.10
CA PHE A 17 8.61 1.37 25.00
C PHE A 17 7.45 0.46 24.59
N LEU A 18 6.21 0.82 24.93
CA LEU A 18 5.01 0.17 24.42
C LEU A 18 4.94 0.32 22.90
N GLY A 19 5.12 1.52 22.38
CA GLY A 19 5.18 1.77 20.93
C GLY A 19 6.32 0.99 20.26
N ALA A 20 7.50 0.93 20.87
CA ALA A 20 8.60 0.11 20.37
C ALA A 20 8.24 -1.40 20.33
N GLY A 21 7.53 -1.89 21.36
CA GLY A 21 7.02 -3.27 21.42
C GLY A 21 6.01 -3.57 20.32
N ILE A 22 5.06 -2.65 20.07
CA ILE A 22 4.12 -2.76 18.95
C ILE A 22 4.87 -2.70 17.61
N GLY A 23 5.87 -1.84 17.45
CA GLY A 23 6.70 -1.81 16.26
C GLY A 23 7.44 -3.12 15.99
N SER A 24 7.90 -3.79 17.05
CA SER A 24 8.51 -5.13 16.93
C SER A 24 7.49 -6.17 16.44
N PHE A 25 6.24 -6.10 16.91
CA PHE A 25 5.15 -6.91 16.38
C PHE A 25 4.81 -6.56 14.92
N LEU A 26 4.80 -5.27 14.54
CA LEU A 26 4.54 -4.86 13.16
C LEU A 26 5.59 -5.39 12.19
N ASN A 27 6.85 -5.53 12.59
CA ASN A 27 7.85 -6.20 11.76
C ASN A 27 7.46 -7.64 11.41
N VAL A 28 6.77 -8.35 12.32
CA VAL A 28 6.23 -9.69 12.04
C VAL A 28 5.09 -9.60 11.04
N VAL A 29 4.18 -8.65 11.20
CA VAL A 29 3.05 -8.42 10.27
C VAL A 29 3.55 -8.08 8.87
N ILE A 30 4.45 -7.10 8.75
CA ILE A 30 5.04 -6.65 7.48
C ILE A 30 5.75 -7.79 6.76
N TYR A 31 6.43 -8.67 7.48
CA TYR A 31 7.10 -9.81 6.87
C TYR A 31 6.14 -10.93 6.45
N ARG A 32 5.18 -11.30 7.32
CA ARG A 32 4.37 -12.51 7.16
C ARG A 32 3.13 -12.33 6.29
N LEU A 33 2.40 -11.23 6.48
CA LEU A 33 1.09 -11.02 5.83
C LEU A 33 1.19 -11.03 4.29
N PRO A 34 2.16 -10.35 3.64
CA PRO A 34 2.31 -10.38 2.18
C PRO A 34 2.65 -11.75 1.62
N ARG A 35 3.21 -12.64 2.46
CA ARG A 35 3.67 -13.98 2.10
C ARG A 35 2.62 -15.06 2.40
N GLY A 36 1.40 -14.67 2.78
CA GLY A 36 0.35 -15.60 3.20
C GLY A 36 0.68 -16.39 4.47
N LEU A 37 1.71 -15.97 5.23
CA LEU A 37 2.13 -16.67 6.44
C LEU A 37 1.25 -16.24 7.63
N SER A 38 0.99 -17.19 8.53
CA SER A 38 0.24 -16.89 9.75
C SER A 38 0.99 -15.93 10.66
N VAL A 39 0.35 -14.83 11.04
CA VAL A 39 0.91 -13.87 12.02
C VAL A 39 1.11 -14.52 13.39
N ASN A 40 0.26 -15.47 13.78
CA ASN A 40 0.30 -16.11 15.10
C ASN A 40 1.09 -17.44 15.13
N ARG A 41 1.34 -18.08 13.98
CA ARG A 41 2.05 -19.37 13.91
C ARG A 41 3.28 -19.27 12.98
N PRO A 42 4.51 -19.54 13.49
CA PRO A 42 4.88 -19.80 14.88
C PRO A 42 4.69 -18.57 15.78
N ARG A 43 4.40 -18.79 17.07
CA ARG A 43 4.14 -17.72 18.05
C ARG A 43 5.34 -16.79 18.30
N ARG A 44 6.56 -17.32 18.14
CA ARG A 44 7.80 -16.56 18.34
C ARG A 44 8.33 -16.05 17.00
N SER A 45 9.01 -14.91 17.05
CA SER A 45 9.80 -14.39 15.94
C SER A 45 10.94 -15.35 15.61
N PHE A 46 11.33 -15.41 14.34
CA PHE A 46 12.42 -16.26 13.88
C PHE A 46 13.32 -15.51 12.91
N CYS A 47 14.55 -15.98 12.76
CA CYS A 47 15.51 -15.44 11.79
C CYS A 47 15.12 -15.87 10.36
N PRO A 48 14.99 -14.96 9.38
CA PRO A 48 14.66 -15.32 8.01
C PRO A 48 15.69 -16.21 7.29
N SER A 49 16.95 -16.23 7.74
CA SER A 49 18.01 -17.02 7.07
C SER A 49 18.24 -18.41 7.65
N CYS A 50 18.03 -18.60 8.96
CA CYS A 50 18.33 -19.87 9.63
C CYS A 50 17.16 -20.43 10.44
N GLU A 51 16.00 -19.77 10.38
CA GLU A 51 14.76 -20.13 11.08
C GLU A 51 14.88 -20.27 12.60
N TYR A 52 16.02 -19.86 13.16
CA TYR A 52 16.26 -19.84 14.60
C TYR A 52 15.18 -19.01 15.30
N GLN A 53 14.47 -19.63 16.24
CA GLN A 53 13.47 -18.96 17.06
C GLN A 53 14.16 -18.01 18.03
N ILE A 54 13.86 -16.71 17.90
CA ILE A 54 14.52 -15.67 18.66
C ILE A 54 13.94 -15.69 20.09
N PRO A 55 14.78 -15.90 21.13
CA PRO A 55 14.33 -15.82 22.51
C PRO A 55 13.98 -14.37 22.86
N PHE A 56 13.08 -14.17 23.84
CA PHE A 56 12.49 -12.86 24.14
C PHE A 56 13.55 -11.77 24.45
N TYR A 57 14.66 -12.11 25.10
CA TYR A 57 15.74 -11.18 25.45
C TYR A 57 16.57 -10.73 24.23
N HIS A 58 16.52 -11.47 23.13
CA HIS A 58 17.06 -11.04 21.83
C HIS A 58 16.02 -10.38 20.94
N ASN A 59 14.79 -10.21 21.46
CA ASN A 59 13.69 -9.53 20.81
C ASN A 59 13.27 -8.26 21.60
N LEU A 60 14.17 -7.72 22.43
CA LEU A 60 13.99 -6.41 23.06
C LEU A 60 14.06 -5.33 21.98
N PRO A 61 12.97 -4.55 21.76
CA PRO A 61 12.91 -3.54 20.71
C PRO A 61 14.04 -2.51 20.83
N LEU A 62 14.57 -2.05 19.70
CA LEU A 62 15.68 -1.10 19.54
C LEU A 62 17.04 -1.63 20.04
N ILE A 63 17.05 -2.15 21.26
CA ILE A 63 18.25 -2.54 22.00
C ILE A 63 18.90 -3.76 21.37
N SER A 64 18.13 -4.81 21.08
CA SER A 64 18.69 -6.07 20.58
C SER A 64 19.41 -5.89 19.26
N TRP A 65 18.83 -5.10 18.34
CA TRP A 65 19.44 -4.84 17.04
C TRP A 65 20.77 -4.09 17.16
N LEU A 66 20.85 -3.08 18.04
CA LEU A 66 22.08 -2.32 18.31
C LEU A 66 23.16 -3.19 18.95
N LEU A 67 22.82 -3.96 19.99
CA LEU A 67 23.75 -4.84 20.68
C LEU A 67 24.30 -5.94 19.77
N LEU A 68 23.45 -6.52 18.92
CA LEU A 68 23.84 -7.54 17.94
C LEU A 68 24.43 -6.93 16.66
N ARG A 69 24.56 -5.60 16.57
CA ARG A 69 25.06 -4.85 15.40
C ARG A 69 24.38 -5.24 14.09
N GLY A 70 23.05 -5.41 14.14
CA GLY A 70 22.24 -5.81 13.00
C GLY A 70 22.53 -7.21 12.48
N ARG A 71 22.92 -8.15 13.35
CA ARG A 71 23.18 -9.55 12.98
C ARG A 71 22.35 -10.53 13.79
N CYS A 72 22.05 -11.69 13.23
CA CYS A 72 21.43 -12.78 13.96
C CYS A 72 22.35 -13.29 15.09
N ALA A 73 21.79 -13.57 16.27
CA ALA A 73 22.55 -14.13 17.39
C ALA A 73 23.18 -15.50 17.05
N ASN A 74 22.46 -16.34 16.29
CA ASN A 74 22.85 -17.69 15.90
C ASN A 74 23.74 -17.71 14.65
N CYS A 75 23.18 -17.45 13.45
CA CYS A 75 23.89 -17.60 12.18
C CYS A 75 24.75 -16.39 11.75
N LYS A 76 24.74 -15.28 12.51
CA LYS A 76 25.43 -14.01 12.19
C LYS A 76 25.04 -13.35 10.86
N ALA A 77 24.03 -13.86 10.16
CA ALA A 77 23.47 -13.22 8.97
C ALA A 77 22.97 -11.81 9.29
N ARG A 78 23.05 -10.91 8.31
CA ARG A 78 22.62 -9.52 8.47
C ARG A 78 21.10 -9.45 8.57
N ILE A 79 20.61 -8.72 9.57
CA ILE A 79 19.19 -8.40 9.76
C ILE A 79 18.96 -6.98 9.23
N SER A 80 17.93 -6.81 8.40
CA SER A 80 17.60 -5.52 7.79
C SER A 80 17.47 -4.40 8.84
N ALA A 81 17.99 -3.22 8.52
CA ALA A 81 17.83 -2.01 9.35
C ALA A 81 16.36 -1.57 9.49
N ARG A 82 15.48 -2.05 8.59
CA ARG A 82 14.03 -1.86 8.70
C ARG A 82 13.50 -2.20 10.08
N TYR A 83 13.98 -3.30 10.68
CA TYR A 83 13.49 -3.75 11.99
C TYR A 83 13.65 -2.65 13.05
N PHE A 84 14.85 -2.09 13.13
CA PHE A 84 15.17 -0.99 14.04
C PHE A 84 14.35 0.26 13.72
N TRP A 85 14.27 0.65 12.45
CA TRP A 85 13.58 1.89 12.05
C TRP A 85 12.06 1.82 12.24
N VAL A 86 11.43 0.67 11.98
CA VAL A 86 10.00 0.46 12.25
C VAL A 86 9.73 0.51 13.76
N GLU A 87 10.56 -0.14 14.57
CA GLU A 87 10.45 -0.08 16.03
C GLU A 87 10.56 1.36 16.55
N LEU A 88 11.54 2.12 16.05
CA LEU A 88 11.77 3.50 16.45
C LEU A 88 10.64 4.42 15.97
N LEU A 89 10.22 4.26 14.72
CA LEU A 89 9.15 5.06 14.13
C LEU A 89 7.84 4.87 14.90
N VAL A 90 7.44 3.62 15.20
CA VAL A 90 6.21 3.37 15.95
C VAL A 90 6.32 3.87 17.39
N ALA A 91 7.48 3.71 18.05
CA ALA A 91 7.73 4.30 19.36
C ALA A 91 7.53 5.82 19.38
N VAL A 92 8.12 6.51 18.39
CA VAL A 92 8.01 7.96 18.24
C VAL A 92 6.59 8.38 17.90
N LEU A 93 5.90 7.69 16.97
CA LEU A 93 4.53 8.04 16.58
C LEU A 93 3.54 7.78 17.71
N PHE A 94 3.66 6.68 18.45
CA PHE A 94 2.81 6.39 19.61
C PHE A 94 3.03 7.44 20.70
N TYR A 95 4.28 7.77 20.98
CA TYR A 95 4.62 8.84 21.90
C TYR A 95 4.09 10.20 21.43
N ALA A 96 4.19 10.50 20.13
CA ALA A 96 3.66 11.73 19.54
C ALA A 96 2.14 11.83 19.68
N VAL A 97 1.40 10.73 19.43
CA VAL A 97 -0.05 10.67 19.67
C VAL A 97 -0.34 10.92 21.14
N PHE A 98 0.41 10.30 22.05
CA PHE A 98 0.20 10.48 23.47
C PHE A 98 0.47 11.92 23.95
N ILE A 99 1.54 12.58 23.53
CA ILE A 99 1.79 13.96 23.96
C ILE A 99 0.83 14.96 23.33
N ARG A 100 0.25 14.62 22.17
CA ARG A 100 -0.61 15.53 21.39
C ARG A 100 -2.09 15.42 21.77
N PHE A 101 -2.54 14.21 22.06
CA PHE A 101 -3.94 13.88 22.35
C PHE A 101 -4.14 13.34 23.76
N GLY A 102 -3.06 12.89 24.42
CA GLY A 102 -3.10 12.53 25.83
C GLY A 102 -3.06 13.74 26.74
N GLY A 103 -3.58 13.54 27.95
CA GLY A 103 -3.57 14.50 29.04
C GLY A 103 -2.77 14.00 30.24
N PRO A 104 -2.82 14.71 31.38
CA PRO A 104 -2.19 14.24 32.61
C PRO A 104 -2.75 12.87 33.01
N TRP A 105 -1.92 12.07 33.70
CA TRP A 105 -2.27 10.72 34.13
C TRP A 105 -3.59 10.64 34.93
N THR A 106 -3.94 11.72 35.63
CA THR A 106 -5.19 11.86 36.38
C THR A 106 -6.46 11.91 35.52
N GLY A 107 -6.34 12.14 34.21
CA GLY A 107 -7.45 12.25 33.26
C GLY A 107 -7.59 11.08 32.28
N LEU A 108 -6.93 9.95 32.52
CA LEU A 108 -6.83 8.83 31.57
C LEU A 108 -8.20 8.31 31.09
N THR A 109 -9.26 8.41 31.90
CA THR A 109 -10.62 7.99 31.53
C THR A 109 -11.25 8.83 30.41
N VAL A 110 -10.76 10.05 30.20
CA VAL A 110 -11.32 11.01 29.23
C VAL A 110 -10.60 10.90 27.88
N TRP A 111 -9.26 10.96 27.88
CA TRP A 111 -8.45 10.98 26.65
C TRP A 111 -7.88 9.60 26.28
N GLY A 112 -7.89 8.63 27.20
CA GLY A 112 -7.32 7.30 26.98
C GLY A 112 -7.94 6.55 25.79
N PRO A 113 -9.27 6.50 25.64
CA PRO A 113 -9.90 5.81 24.51
C PRO A 113 -9.51 6.39 23.14
N GLU A 114 -9.40 7.72 23.04
CA GLU A 114 -8.98 8.40 21.81
C GLU A 114 -7.56 7.99 21.40
N VAL A 115 -6.62 8.05 22.34
CA VAL A 115 -5.22 7.66 22.12
C VAL A 115 -5.10 6.21 21.68
N LEU A 116 -5.89 5.29 22.27
CA LEU A 116 -5.88 3.87 21.88
C LEU A 116 -6.36 3.66 20.44
N VAL A 117 -7.45 4.32 20.04
CA VAL A 117 -7.97 4.22 18.66
C VAL A 117 -6.96 4.80 17.67
N LEU A 118 -6.32 5.93 18.01
CA LEU A 118 -5.28 6.54 17.16
C LEU A 118 -3.99 5.71 17.09
N TRP A 119 -3.61 5.00 18.15
CA TRP A 119 -2.50 4.05 18.10
C TRP A 119 -2.77 2.87 17.17
N VAL A 120 -4.00 2.34 17.17
CA VAL A 120 -4.42 1.32 16.21
C VAL A 120 -4.32 1.86 14.78
N PHE A 121 -4.84 3.06 14.54
CA PHE A 121 -4.73 3.73 13.24
C PHE A 121 -3.26 3.87 12.79
N VAL A 122 -2.40 4.43 13.63
CA VAL A 122 -0.96 4.60 13.33
C VAL A 122 -0.29 3.26 13.04
N ALA A 123 -0.59 2.22 13.81
CA ALA A 123 -0.03 0.90 13.58
C ALA A 123 -0.44 0.31 12.22
N LEU A 124 -1.71 0.46 11.84
CA LEU A 124 -2.22 0.02 10.53
C LEU A 124 -1.61 0.82 9.38
N VAL A 125 -1.48 2.14 9.53
CA VAL A 125 -0.83 3.00 8.52
C VAL A 125 0.62 2.59 8.33
N VAL A 126 1.39 2.45 9.41
CA VAL A 126 2.80 2.03 9.33
C VAL A 126 2.91 0.64 8.70
N ALA A 127 2.11 -0.33 9.13
CA ALA A 127 2.15 -1.68 8.55
C ALA A 127 1.82 -1.65 7.05
N GLY A 128 0.73 -0.99 6.65
CA GLY A 128 0.32 -0.86 5.25
C GLY A 128 1.37 -0.15 4.40
N THR A 129 1.95 0.95 4.89
CA THR A 129 2.99 1.70 4.19
C THR A 129 4.26 0.87 3.96
N PHE A 130 4.77 0.16 4.96
CA PHE A 130 5.98 -0.66 4.78
C PHE A 130 5.74 -1.90 3.92
N ILE A 131 4.54 -2.48 3.97
CA ILE A 131 4.16 -3.56 3.07
C ILE A 131 4.12 -3.03 1.62
N ASP A 132 3.52 -1.87 1.39
CA ASP A 132 3.43 -1.30 0.05
C ASP A 132 4.80 -0.88 -0.51
N ILE A 133 5.70 -0.35 0.34
CA ILE A 133 7.09 -0.04 -0.05
C ILE A 133 7.85 -1.28 -0.57
N GLU A 134 7.61 -2.44 0.04
CA GLU A 134 8.36 -3.66 -0.27
C GLU A 134 7.72 -4.56 -1.30
N HIS A 135 6.38 -4.58 -1.32
CA HIS A 135 5.61 -5.55 -2.07
C HIS A 135 4.63 -4.92 -3.05
N PHE A 136 4.49 -3.58 -3.09
CA PHE A 136 3.55 -2.88 -3.97
C PHE A 136 2.10 -3.34 -3.84
N ILE A 137 1.73 -3.83 -2.65
CA ILE A 137 0.40 -4.33 -2.34
C ILE A 137 -0.08 -3.76 -1.00
N LEU A 138 -1.39 -3.61 -0.87
CA LEU A 138 -2.07 -3.23 0.37
C LEU A 138 -3.08 -4.33 0.75
N PRO A 139 -2.74 -5.22 1.71
CA PRO A 139 -3.58 -6.34 2.09
C PRO A 139 -4.94 -5.92 2.62
N HIS A 140 -5.98 -6.68 2.26
CA HIS A 140 -7.37 -6.41 2.67
C HIS A 140 -7.55 -6.52 4.19
N GLU A 141 -6.76 -7.35 4.86
CA GLU A 141 -6.77 -7.50 6.31
C GLU A 141 -6.40 -6.19 7.03
N ILE A 142 -5.54 -5.37 6.43
CA ILE A 142 -5.17 -4.06 6.96
C ILE A 142 -6.22 -3.02 6.56
N THR A 143 -6.60 -2.96 5.29
CA THR A 143 -7.47 -1.89 4.78
C THR A 143 -8.93 -2.07 5.18
N LEU A 144 -9.55 -3.21 4.87
CA LEU A 144 -10.94 -3.51 5.26
C LEU A 144 -11.05 -3.76 6.77
N GLY A 145 -10.13 -4.56 7.32
CA GLY A 145 -10.08 -4.81 8.76
C GLY A 145 -9.89 -3.51 9.55
N GLY A 146 -8.97 -2.66 9.10
CA GLY A 146 -8.79 -1.32 9.64
C GLY A 146 -10.03 -0.45 9.49
N THR A 147 -10.72 -0.48 8.34
CA THR A 147 -11.95 0.30 8.14
C THR A 147 -13.01 -0.06 9.19
N VAL A 148 -13.21 -1.36 9.44
CA VAL A 148 -14.12 -1.85 10.49
C VAL A 148 -13.68 -1.38 11.87
N LEU A 149 -12.40 -1.49 12.20
CA LEU A 149 -11.86 -0.99 13.47
C LEU A 149 -12.05 0.53 13.63
N GLY A 150 -11.91 1.31 12.57
CA GLY A 150 -12.14 2.76 12.58
C GLY A 150 -13.61 3.11 12.78
N LEU A 151 -14.54 2.37 12.16
CA LEU A 151 -15.99 2.53 12.38
C LEU A 151 -16.37 2.25 13.83
N ILE A 152 -15.86 1.14 14.40
CA ILE A 152 -16.09 0.78 15.81
C ILE A 152 -15.45 1.82 16.73
N GLY A 153 -14.19 2.21 16.45
CA GLY A 153 -13.45 3.21 17.22
C GLY A 153 -14.14 4.57 17.23
N SER A 154 -14.66 5.02 16.09
CA SER A 154 -15.38 6.29 15.96
C SER A 154 -16.78 6.26 16.56
N ALA A 155 -17.44 5.10 16.57
CA ALA A 155 -18.68 4.91 17.30
C ALA A 155 -18.43 4.98 18.82
N ALA A 156 -17.35 4.35 19.30
CA ALA A 156 -16.97 4.37 20.72
C ALA A 156 -16.47 5.76 21.16
N VAL A 157 -15.73 6.46 20.31
CA VAL A 157 -15.06 7.72 20.61
C VAL A 157 -15.49 8.79 19.58
N PRO A 158 -16.71 9.34 19.70
CA PRO A 158 -17.30 10.23 18.68
C PRO A 158 -16.55 11.56 18.50
N VAL A 159 -15.71 11.96 19.47
CA VAL A 159 -14.87 13.16 19.39
C VAL A 159 -13.89 13.12 18.21
N LEU A 160 -13.45 11.92 17.79
CA LEU A 160 -12.59 11.73 16.61
C LEU A 160 -13.23 12.24 15.33
N MET A 161 -14.57 12.20 15.27
CA MET A 161 -15.37 12.68 14.14
C MET A 161 -15.97 14.08 14.39
N LEU A 162 -15.47 14.79 15.41
CA LEU A 162 -16.01 16.07 15.87
C LEU A 162 -17.51 15.99 16.22
N GLN A 163 -17.95 14.83 16.73
CA GLN A 163 -19.34 14.58 17.13
C GLN A 163 -19.45 14.39 18.64
N THR A 164 -20.63 14.64 19.18
CA THR A 164 -20.93 14.47 20.62
C THR A 164 -21.64 13.16 20.93
N THR A 165 -22.37 12.60 19.97
CA THR A 165 -23.13 11.34 20.14
C THR A 165 -22.48 10.19 19.40
N HIS A 166 -22.51 9.00 20.00
CA HIS A 166 -21.95 7.77 19.42
C HIS A 166 -22.53 7.45 18.03
N TRP A 167 -23.84 7.65 17.86
CA TRP A 167 -24.52 7.41 16.58
C TRP A 167 -24.06 8.38 15.49
N ASN A 168 -23.93 9.67 15.80
CA ASN A 168 -23.42 10.64 14.82
C ASN A 168 -21.93 10.38 14.51
N GLY A 169 -21.14 9.95 15.50
CA GLY A 169 -19.76 9.53 15.29
C GLY A 169 -19.65 8.37 14.31
N PHE A 170 -20.49 7.35 14.48
CA PHE A 170 -20.58 6.22 13.54
C PHE A 170 -21.00 6.66 12.13
N LEU A 171 -22.07 7.45 12.00
CA LEU A 171 -22.57 7.92 10.70
C LEU A 171 -21.55 8.79 9.98
N MET A 172 -20.86 9.69 10.70
CA MET A 172 -19.80 10.52 10.12
C MET A 172 -18.60 9.69 9.70
N SER A 173 -18.20 8.69 10.49
CA SER A 173 -17.14 7.75 10.11
C SER A 173 -17.50 6.96 8.86
N LEU A 174 -18.73 6.45 8.78
CA LEU A 174 -19.24 5.72 7.61
C LEU A 174 -19.29 6.61 6.36
N GLY A 175 -19.84 7.82 6.47
CA GLY A 175 -19.86 8.79 5.37
C GLY A 175 -18.47 9.20 4.92
N SER A 176 -17.53 9.35 5.85
CA SER A 176 -16.13 9.68 5.55
C SER A 176 -15.40 8.52 4.87
N ALA A 177 -15.64 7.28 5.29
CA ALA A 177 -15.12 6.08 4.65
C ALA A 177 -15.66 5.94 3.21
N ALA A 178 -16.97 6.12 3.03
CA ALA A 178 -17.61 6.11 1.71
C ALA A 178 -17.07 7.20 0.79
N LEU A 179 -16.80 8.41 1.33
CA LEU A 179 -16.15 9.48 0.59
C LEU A 179 -14.73 9.09 0.16
N GLY A 180 -13.95 8.49 1.06
CA GLY A 180 -12.60 8.00 0.75
C GLY A 180 -12.60 6.97 -0.38
N LEU A 181 -13.49 5.98 -0.30
CA LEU A 181 -13.69 4.99 -1.35
C LEU A 181 -14.08 5.65 -2.67
N GLY A 182 -15.14 6.47 -2.65
CA GLY A 182 -15.73 7.07 -3.85
C GLY A 182 -14.79 8.06 -4.53
N LEU A 183 -14.06 8.87 -3.77
CA LEU A 183 -13.16 9.89 -4.30
C LEU A 183 -12.00 9.27 -5.10
N LEU A 184 -11.28 8.33 -4.50
CA LEU A 184 -10.12 7.76 -5.18
C LEU A 184 -10.53 6.78 -6.28
N TRP A 185 -11.65 6.06 -6.10
CA TRP A 185 -12.23 5.26 -7.16
C TRP A 185 -12.62 6.12 -8.38
N LEU A 186 -13.22 7.29 -8.16
CA LEU A 186 -13.53 8.23 -9.24
C LEU A 186 -12.26 8.74 -9.93
N VAL A 187 -11.20 9.08 -9.17
CA VAL A 187 -9.91 9.48 -9.75
C VAL A 187 -9.32 8.37 -10.61
N VAL A 188 -9.39 7.12 -10.14
CA VAL A 188 -8.95 5.94 -10.90
C VAL A 188 -9.74 5.81 -12.20
N GLU A 189 -11.06 5.92 -12.14
CA GLU A 189 -11.94 5.75 -13.31
C GLU A 189 -11.75 6.88 -14.33
N LEU A 190 -11.67 8.12 -13.86
CA LEU A 190 -11.33 9.28 -14.70
C LEU A 190 -9.92 9.15 -15.31
N GLY A 191 -8.96 8.64 -14.53
CA GLY A 191 -7.61 8.37 -14.99
C GLY A 191 -7.57 7.34 -16.13
N LYS A 192 -8.38 6.28 -16.05
CA LYS A 192 -8.52 5.30 -17.14
C LYS A 192 -9.06 5.95 -18.41
N LEU A 193 -10.09 6.80 -18.27
CA LEU A 193 -10.68 7.52 -19.40
C LEU A 193 -9.67 8.51 -20.03
N ALA A 194 -8.86 9.17 -19.20
CA ALA A 194 -7.93 10.21 -19.64
C ALA A 194 -6.62 9.66 -20.24
N PHE A 195 -6.01 8.63 -19.63
CA PHE A 195 -4.66 8.16 -19.97
C PHE A 195 -4.62 6.94 -20.88
N GLY A 196 -5.77 6.32 -21.18
CA GLY A 196 -5.93 5.32 -22.24
C GLY A 196 -5.05 4.07 -22.08
N ARG A 197 -4.52 3.56 -23.21
CA ARG A 197 -3.71 2.33 -23.28
C ARG A 197 -2.25 2.65 -23.59
N LYS A 198 -1.31 1.87 -23.04
CA LYS A 198 0.12 1.97 -23.39
C LYS A 198 0.37 1.21 -24.68
N LYS A 199 0.91 1.88 -25.70
CA LYS A 199 1.28 1.28 -26.98
C LYS A 199 2.80 1.09 -27.03
N PHE A 200 3.23 -0.12 -27.36
CA PHE A 200 4.60 -0.44 -27.73
C PHE A 200 4.61 -0.61 -29.24
N GLU A 201 5.21 0.35 -29.94
CA GLU A 201 5.42 0.30 -31.39
C GLU A 201 6.89 -0.05 -31.64
N PHE A 202 7.12 -1.12 -32.41
CA PHE A 202 8.45 -1.60 -32.79
C PHE A 202 8.70 -1.30 -34.27
N GLU A 203 9.85 -0.68 -34.58
CA GLU A 203 10.24 -0.40 -35.97
C GLU A 203 10.47 -1.71 -36.76
N THR A 204 11.06 -2.72 -36.12
CA THR A 204 11.22 -4.08 -36.64
C THR A 204 10.28 -5.05 -35.91
N PRO A 205 9.68 -6.04 -36.61
CA PRO A 205 8.86 -7.06 -35.94
C PRO A 205 9.66 -7.80 -34.87
N GLU A 206 9.22 -7.65 -33.62
CA GLU A 206 9.84 -8.30 -32.46
C GLU A 206 9.09 -9.58 -32.10
N THR A 207 9.80 -10.51 -31.47
CA THR A 207 9.19 -11.76 -31.00
C THR A 207 8.38 -11.51 -29.74
N PHE A 208 7.18 -12.10 -29.69
CA PHE A 208 6.41 -12.23 -28.47
C PHE A 208 6.07 -13.70 -28.22
N ALA A 209 6.11 -14.11 -26.95
CA ALA A 209 5.71 -15.44 -26.55
C ALA A 209 5.00 -15.38 -25.19
N VAL A 210 4.09 -16.30 -24.95
CA VAL A 210 3.53 -16.54 -23.62
C VAL A 210 3.89 -17.97 -23.26
N GLU A 211 4.73 -18.11 -22.25
CA GLU A 211 5.18 -19.39 -21.73
C GLU A 211 4.57 -19.62 -20.35
N GLN A 212 4.05 -20.82 -20.12
CA GLN A 212 3.67 -21.25 -18.78
C GLN A 212 4.75 -22.21 -18.27
N PRO A 213 5.73 -21.74 -17.48
CA PRO A 213 6.85 -22.58 -17.06
C PRO A 213 6.45 -23.72 -16.10
N ASN A 214 5.36 -23.55 -15.33
CA ASN A 214 4.81 -24.55 -14.41
C ASN A 214 3.30 -24.29 -14.20
N PRO A 215 2.42 -25.31 -14.19
CA PRO A 215 0.99 -25.14 -13.87
C PRO A 215 0.70 -24.46 -12.51
N GLU A 216 1.63 -24.49 -11.55
CA GLU A 216 1.47 -23.80 -10.27
C GLU A 216 1.86 -22.30 -10.28
N GLN A 217 2.43 -21.80 -11.38
CA GLN A 217 2.88 -20.41 -11.52
C GLN A 217 2.12 -19.67 -12.64
N PRO A 218 1.87 -18.35 -12.49
CA PRO A 218 1.24 -17.57 -13.53
C PRO A 218 2.10 -17.57 -14.81
N PRO A 219 1.50 -17.43 -16.00
CA PRO A 219 2.25 -17.36 -17.25
C PRO A 219 3.26 -16.20 -17.27
N ILE A 220 4.24 -16.27 -18.16
CA ILE A 220 5.20 -15.18 -18.39
C ILE A 220 5.06 -14.72 -19.83
N ILE A 221 4.92 -13.40 -20.03
CA ILE A 221 4.82 -12.77 -21.34
C ILE A 221 6.22 -12.27 -21.71
N ARG A 222 6.87 -12.94 -22.65
CA ARG A 222 8.12 -12.47 -23.24
C ARG A 222 7.83 -11.54 -24.41
N LEU A 223 8.34 -10.32 -24.37
CA LEU A 223 8.21 -9.35 -25.45
C LEU A 223 9.54 -8.64 -25.69
N ALA A 224 10.07 -8.72 -26.92
CA ALA A 224 11.32 -8.08 -27.33
C ALA A 224 12.50 -8.40 -26.39
N GLY A 225 12.60 -9.65 -25.93
CA GLY A 225 13.65 -10.13 -25.02
C GLY A 225 13.52 -9.68 -23.56
N GLN A 226 12.39 -9.06 -23.18
CA GLN A 226 12.04 -8.74 -21.80
C GLN A 226 10.90 -9.63 -21.32
N ASP A 227 11.02 -10.09 -20.08
CA ASP A 227 10.01 -10.93 -19.44
C ASP A 227 9.11 -10.03 -18.59
N TYR A 228 7.80 -10.13 -18.83
CA TYR A 228 6.75 -9.45 -18.08
C TYR A 228 5.89 -10.52 -17.38
N GLU A 229 5.61 -10.34 -16.10
CA GLU A 229 4.72 -11.26 -15.38
C GLU A 229 3.27 -11.08 -15.85
N TRP A 230 2.53 -12.18 -16.01
CA TRP A 230 1.13 -12.14 -16.45
C TRP A 230 0.26 -11.22 -15.59
N ASP A 231 0.45 -11.31 -14.27
CA ASP A 231 -0.28 -10.52 -13.28
C ASP A 231 0.15 -9.05 -13.24
N GLU A 232 1.27 -8.67 -13.88
CA GLU A 232 1.65 -7.27 -14.07
C GLU A 232 0.98 -6.64 -15.29
N VAL A 233 0.67 -7.45 -16.31
CA VAL A 233 0.12 -7.01 -17.59
C VAL A 233 -1.41 -7.07 -17.61
N LEU A 234 -2.00 -8.07 -16.95
CA LEU A 234 -3.43 -8.35 -16.92
C LEU A 234 -3.96 -8.46 -15.49
N VAL A 235 -3.92 -7.37 -14.72
CA VAL A 235 -4.28 -7.36 -13.29
C VAL A 235 -5.75 -7.75 -13.05
N ARG A 236 -6.66 -7.41 -13.98
CA ARG A 236 -8.12 -7.58 -13.80
C ARG A 236 -8.70 -8.54 -14.82
N ALA A 237 -9.81 -9.19 -14.45
CA ALA A 237 -10.58 -10.06 -15.37
C ALA A 237 -11.04 -9.35 -16.67
N SER A 238 -11.25 -8.02 -16.62
CA SER A 238 -11.66 -7.19 -17.77
C SER A 238 -10.51 -6.74 -18.66
N ASP A 239 -9.27 -6.89 -18.21
CA ASP A 239 -8.10 -6.39 -18.93
C ASP A 239 -7.87 -7.20 -20.20
N ARG A 240 -7.38 -6.51 -21.23
CA ARG A 240 -6.99 -7.14 -22.48
C ARG A 240 -5.71 -6.53 -23.02
N MET A 241 -4.73 -7.39 -23.28
CA MET A 241 -3.54 -7.03 -24.03
C MET A 241 -3.83 -7.38 -25.50
N VAL A 242 -3.68 -6.40 -26.38
CA VAL A 242 -3.94 -6.58 -27.81
C VAL A 242 -2.62 -6.57 -28.54
N VAL A 243 -2.30 -7.68 -29.21
CA VAL A 243 -1.09 -7.86 -29.98
C VAL A 243 -1.45 -7.89 -31.46
N THR A 244 -0.92 -6.95 -32.23
CA THR A 244 -1.01 -6.99 -33.69
C THR A 244 0.09 -7.90 -34.20
N ALA A 245 -0.26 -9.15 -34.50
CA ALA A 245 0.68 -10.18 -34.89
C ALA A 245 0.77 -10.29 -36.42
N GLU A 246 1.99 -10.26 -36.95
CA GLU A 246 2.25 -10.62 -38.36
C GLU A 246 2.04 -12.11 -38.56
N VAL A 247 2.57 -12.90 -37.64
CA VAL A 247 2.41 -14.35 -37.56
C VAL A 247 2.26 -14.70 -36.08
N VAL A 248 1.27 -15.50 -35.75
CA VAL A 248 1.11 -16.13 -34.45
C VAL A 248 0.87 -17.62 -34.64
N LYS A 249 1.57 -18.42 -33.86
CA LYS A 249 1.42 -19.86 -33.77
C LYS A 249 0.90 -20.20 -32.40
N ILE A 250 -0.22 -20.93 -32.37
CA ILE A 250 -0.82 -21.47 -31.15
C ILE A 250 -0.91 -22.97 -31.32
N ASN A 251 -0.16 -23.72 -30.50
CA ASN A 251 0.00 -25.16 -30.66
C ASN A 251 0.45 -25.50 -32.11
N ASP A 252 -0.39 -26.22 -32.87
CA ASP A 252 -0.12 -26.64 -34.26
C ASP A 252 -0.74 -25.72 -35.32
N ARG A 253 -1.46 -24.67 -34.92
CA ARG A 253 -2.17 -23.78 -35.84
C ARG A 253 -1.43 -22.45 -36.00
N GLU A 254 -1.39 -21.94 -37.23
CA GLU A 254 -0.74 -20.67 -37.59
C GLU A 254 -1.78 -19.69 -38.15
N TRP A 255 -1.73 -18.45 -37.66
CA TRP A 255 -2.52 -17.33 -38.17
C TRP A 255 -1.56 -16.21 -38.59
N ARG A 256 -1.89 -15.56 -39.71
CA ARG A 256 -1.14 -14.42 -40.24
C ARG A 256 -2.01 -13.18 -40.25
N GLU A 257 -1.39 -12.04 -39.97
CA GLU A 257 -2.00 -10.71 -39.96
C GLU A 257 -3.30 -10.67 -39.13
N VAL A 258 -3.16 -10.96 -37.83
CA VAL A 258 -4.29 -11.04 -36.89
C VAL A 258 -4.07 -10.17 -35.66
N LEU A 259 -5.18 -9.80 -35.03
CA LEU A 259 -5.19 -9.22 -33.69
C LEU A 259 -5.39 -10.35 -32.68
N VAL A 260 -4.43 -10.52 -31.78
CA VAL A 260 -4.52 -11.46 -30.66
C VAL A 260 -4.91 -10.65 -29.42
N GLU A 261 -6.11 -10.86 -28.89
CA GLU A 261 -6.54 -10.32 -27.60
C GLU A 261 -6.28 -11.37 -26.51
N LEU A 262 -5.30 -11.09 -25.67
CA LEU A 262 -4.99 -11.84 -24.46
C LEU A 262 -5.86 -11.30 -23.32
N ARG A 263 -6.73 -12.13 -22.74
CA ARG A 263 -7.53 -11.82 -21.56
C ARG A 263 -7.24 -12.81 -20.44
N MET A 264 -7.63 -12.46 -19.22
CA MET A 264 -7.42 -13.35 -18.06
C MET A 264 -8.03 -14.74 -18.23
N ALA A 265 -9.25 -14.85 -18.75
CA ALA A 265 -9.93 -16.14 -18.88
C ALA A 265 -9.74 -16.83 -20.24
N LYS A 266 -9.36 -16.08 -21.28
CA LYS A 266 -9.36 -16.59 -22.66
C LYS A 266 -8.44 -15.82 -23.59
N LEU A 267 -8.09 -16.46 -24.69
CA LEU A 267 -7.36 -15.88 -25.81
C LEU A 267 -8.30 -15.78 -27.01
N ILE A 268 -8.36 -14.61 -27.65
CA ILE A 268 -9.23 -14.39 -28.81
C ILE A 268 -8.38 -13.95 -30.01
N ILE A 269 -8.59 -14.59 -31.16
CA ILE A 269 -8.01 -14.20 -32.44
C ILE A 269 -9.06 -13.48 -33.28
N LYS A 270 -8.73 -12.27 -33.75
CA LYS A 270 -9.56 -11.48 -34.65
C LYS A 270 -8.80 -11.13 -35.92
N ARG A 271 -9.53 -10.89 -37.01
CA ARG A 271 -8.95 -10.20 -38.19
C ARG A 271 -8.59 -8.75 -37.81
N LEU A 272 -7.72 -8.12 -38.60
CA LEU A 272 -7.42 -6.69 -38.47
C LEU A 272 -8.67 -5.80 -38.59
N THR A 273 -9.72 -6.28 -39.27
CA THR A 273 -11.04 -5.63 -39.38
C THR A 273 -11.88 -5.72 -38.10
N GLY A 274 -11.47 -6.52 -37.11
CA GLY A 274 -12.17 -6.71 -35.84
C GLY A 274 -13.14 -7.90 -35.77
N GLU A 275 -13.33 -8.62 -36.88
CA GLU A 275 -14.15 -9.83 -36.93
C GLU A 275 -13.52 -10.98 -36.13
N LEU A 276 -14.33 -11.69 -35.34
CA LEU A 276 -13.91 -12.86 -34.58
C LEU A 276 -13.50 -13.98 -35.56
N LYS A 277 -12.31 -14.56 -35.35
CA LYS A 277 -11.82 -15.69 -36.14
C LYS A 277 -11.81 -16.97 -35.31
N ASP A 278 -11.21 -16.94 -34.13
CA ASP A 278 -11.15 -18.07 -33.21
C ASP A 278 -11.10 -17.58 -31.74
N GLU A 279 -11.51 -18.43 -30.82
CA GLU A 279 -11.44 -18.23 -29.37
C GLU A 279 -10.90 -19.50 -28.70
N PHE A 280 -10.00 -19.34 -27.73
CA PHE A 280 -9.35 -20.41 -26.99
C PHE A 280 -9.44 -20.15 -25.49
N GLU A 281 -9.72 -21.18 -24.71
CA GLU A 281 -9.49 -21.16 -23.26
C GLU A 281 -8.02 -21.43 -22.97
N TRP A 282 -7.48 -20.90 -21.86
CA TRP A 282 -6.06 -21.05 -21.54
C TRP A 282 -5.64 -22.51 -21.34
N GLU A 283 -6.57 -23.36 -20.88
CA GLU A 283 -6.34 -24.81 -20.73
C GLU A 283 -6.01 -25.49 -22.07
N ASP A 284 -6.46 -24.93 -23.19
CA ASP A 284 -6.21 -25.45 -24.53
C ASP A 284 -4.94 -24.89 -25.19
N VAL A 285 -4.24 -23.94 -24.54
CA VAL A 285 -3.08 -23.23 -25.10
C VAL A 285 -1.79 -23.73 -24.43
N ASN A 286 -1.08 -24.64 -25.10
CA ASN A 286 0.19 -25.16 -24.60
C ASN A 286 1.38 -24.25 -24.98
N THR A 287 1.34 -23.68 -26.18
CA THR A 287 2.39 -22.79 -26.69
C THR A 287 1.76 -21.63 -27.44
N LEU A 288 2.24 -20.41 -27.17
CA LEU A 288 1.86 -19.21 -27.89
C LEU A 288 3.12 -18.43 -28.26
N GLU A 289 3.42 -18.36 -29.55
CA GLU A 289 4.59 -17.67 -30.08
C GLU A 289 4.24 -16.86 -31.32
N GLY A 290 4.86 -15.71 -31.52
CA GLY A 290 4.63 -14.94 -32.72
C GLY A 290 5.57 -13.75 -32.89
N ARG A 291 5.32 -12.99 -33.96
CA ARG A 291 5.99 -11.73 -34.24
C ARG A 291 4.99 -10.59 -34.27
N THR A 292 5.35 -9.48 -33.62
CA THR A 292 4.48 -8.32 -33.48
C THR A 292 5.23 -7.02 -33.73
N ARG A 293 4.53 -6.06 -34.32
CA ARG A 293 4.98 -4.66 -34.43
C ARG A 293 4.30 -3.72 -33.45
N LEU A 294 3.13 -4.12 -32.92
CA LEU A 294 2.33 -3.27 -32.06
C LEU A 294 1.69 -4.10 -30.97
N VAL A 295 2.02 -3.74 -29.72
CA VAL A 295 1.40 -4.30 -28.54
C VAL A 295 0.73 -3.19 -27.77
N VAL A 296 -0.54 -3.39 -27.43
CA VAL A 296 -1.35 -2.43 -26.68
C VAL A 296 -1.73 -3.05 -25.35
N VAL A 297 -1.16 -2.53 -24.26
CA VAL A 297 -1.36 -3.00 -22.89
C VAL A 297 -2.26 -2.00 -22.14
N PRO A 298 -3.18 -2.44 -21.28
CA PRO A 298 -3.88 -1.54 -20.37
C PRO A 298 -2.87 -0.77 -19.50
N ARG A 299 -3.08 0.54 -19.35
CA ARG A 299 -2.23 1.36 -18.48
C ARG A 299 -2.87 1.40 -17.10
N GLU A 300 -2.25 0.80 -16.11
CA GLU A 300 -2.67 1.00 -14.72
C GLU A 300 -2.19 2.36 -14.23
N ALA A 301 -3.14 3.20 -13.83
CA ALA A 301 -2.85 4.49 -13.22
C ALA A 301 -2.62 4.37 -11.70
N MET A 302 -3.29 3.42 -11.03
CA MET A 302 -3.31 3.31 -9.57
C MET A 302 -3.94 1.99 -9.07
N GLY A 303 -3.43 1.44 -7.97
CA GLY A 303 -3.90 0.18 -7.38
C GLY A 303 -5.20 0.33 -6.58
N PHE A 304 -6.08 -0.68 -6.60
CA PHE A 304 -7.32 -0.66 -5.81
C PHE A 304 -7.07 -0.67 -4.29
N GLY A 305 -5.90 -1.19 -3.86
CA GLY A 305 -5.47 -1.15 -2.47
C GLY A 305 -5.40 0.27 -1.90
N ASP A 306 -4.96 1.25 -2.70
CA ASP A 306 -4.89 2.66 -2.27
C ASP A 306 -6.28 3.23 -1.98
N VAL A 307 -7.29 2.81 -2.75
CA VAL A 307 -8.69 3.24 -2.60
C VAL A 307 -9.23 2.74 -1.26
N LEU A 308 -8.97 1.47 -0.92
CA LEU A 308 -9.36 0.89 0.36
C LEU A 308 -8.59 1.48 1.53
N PHE A 309 -7.34 1.88 1.31
CA PHE A 309 -6.52 2.53 2.33
C PHE A 309 -7.04 3.93 2.65
N LEU A 310 -7.48 4.69 1.64
CA LEU A 310 -8.12 5.98 1.84
C LEU A 310 -9.50 5.86 2.51
N MET A 311 -10.27 4.82 2.17
CA MET A 311 -11.51 4.46 2.89
C MET A 311 -11.24 4.24 4.40
N MET A 312 -10.17 3.51 4.72
CA MET A 312 -9.74 3.32 6.11
C MET A 312 -9.40 4.66 6.79
N PHE A 313 -8.69 5.58 6.11
CA PHE A 313 -8.37 6.88 6.72
C PHE A 313 -9.63 7.69 7.05
N GLY A 314 -10.62 7.64 6.15
CA GLY A 314 -11.92 8.27 6.38
C GLY A 314 -12.63 7.73 7.61
N SER A 315 -12.54 6.42 7.88
CA SER A 315 -13.20 5.83 9.05
C SER A 315 -12.55 6.19 10.39
N PHE A 316 -11.29 6.64 10.41
CA PHE A 316 -10.60 7.06 11.64
C PHE A 316 -10.52 8.57 11.83
N LEU A 317 -10.25 9.33 10.77
CA LEU A 317 -9.87 10.75 10.84
C LEU A 317 -10.92 11.70 10.24
N GLY A 318 -11.97 11.15 9.62
CA GLY A 318 -13.05 11.89 9.02
C GLY A 318 -12.77 12.42 7.61
N TRP A 319 -13.79 13.01 6.99
CA TRP A 319 -13.79 13.39 5.57
C TRP A 319 -12.75 14.46 5.22
N LYS A 320 -12.43 15.39 6.13
CA LYS A 320 -11.42 16.41 5.89
C LYS A 320 -10.03 15.79 5.72
N ALA A 321 -9.75 14.73 6.49
CA ALA A 321 -8.51 13.97 6.40
C ALA A 321 -8.37 13.27 5.04
N VAL A 322 -9.46 12.72 4.51
CA VAL A 322 -9.50 12.07 3.20
C VAL A 322 -9.05 13.04 2.11
N LEU A 323 -9.68 14.21 2.04
CA LEU A 323 -9.37 15.23 1.02
C LEU A 323 -7.91 15.71 1.13
N PHE A 324 -7.49 16.00 2.36
CA PHE A 324 -6.12 16.45 2.61
C PHE A 324 -5.09 15.39 2.24
N SER A 325 -5.33 14.12 2.63
CA SER A 325 -4.37 13.04 2.41
C SER A 325 -4.11 12.78 0.93
N VAL A 326 -5.15 12.84 0.09
CA VAL A 326 -4.98 12.73 -1.37
C VAL A 326 -4.12 13.87 -1.91
N LEU A 327 -4.44 15.11 -1.54
CA LEU A 327 -3.70 16.29 -2.00
C LEU A 327 -2.23 16.24 -1.53
N ALA A 328 -2.01 15.96 -0.24
CA ALA A 328 -0.69 15.84 0.34
C ALA A 328 0.12 14.72 -0.32
N ALA A 329 -0.51 13.58 -0.59
CA ALA A 329 0.14 12.46 -1.27
C ALA A 329 0.58 12.84 -2.69
N SER A 330 -0.27 13.51 -3.46
CA SER A 330 0.09 14.00 -4.80
C SER A 330 1.26 14.98 -4.77
N VAL A 331 1.29 15.91 -3.82
CA VAL A 331 2.40 16.86 -3.66
C VAL A 331 3.69 16.14 -3.25
N LEU A 332 3.64 15.29 -2.22
CA LEU A 332 4.81 14.55 -1.74
C LEU A 332 5.39 13.63 -2.83
N GLY A 333 4.52 12.88 -3.53
CA GLY A 333 4.92 12.02 -4.63
C GLY A 333 5.57 12.80 -5.76
N THR A 334 5.01 13.96 -6.13
CA THR A 334 5.59 14.83 -7.18
C THR A 334 6.95 15.37 -6.77
N VAL A 335 7.09 15.84 -5.52
CA VAL A 335 8.37 16.35 -5.00
C VAL A 335 9.44 15.27 -5.03
N VAL A 336 9.12 14.05 -4.55
CA VAL A 336 10.06 12.93 -4.57
C VAL A 336 10.44 12.52 -5.99
N ALA A 337 9.47 12.44 -6.90
CA ALA A 337 9.73 12.12 -8.31
C ALA A 337 10.63 13.16 -8.99
N VAL A 338 10.40 14.45 -8.74
CA VAL A 338 11.24 15.54 -9.26
C VAL A 338 12.65 15.46 -8.68
N LEU A 339 12.80 15.23 -7.37
CA LEU A 339 14.12 15.09 -6.72
C LEU A 339 14.90 13.89 -7.25
N GLN A 340 14.25 12.74 -7.46
CA GLN A 340 14.89 11.56 -8.06
C GLN A 340 15.37 11.84 -9.49
N ARG A 341 14.57 12.59 -10.27
CA ARG A 341 14.95 13.02 -11.62
C ARG A 341 16.15 13.97 -11.62
N LEU A 342 16.19 14.93 -10.70
CA LEU A 342 17.30 15.88 -10.58
C LEU A 342 18.60 15.22 -10.09
N THR A 343 18.51 14.19 -9.25
CA THR A 343 19.67 13.47 -8.72
C THR A 343 20.22 12.38 -9.66
N GLY A 344 19.65 12.24 -10.86
CA GLY A 344 20.07 11.23 -11.85
C GLY A 344 19.76 9.79 -11.44
N ARG A 345 18.93 9.59 -10.41
CA ARG A 345 18.52 8.27 -9.89
C ARG A 345 17.17 7.81 -10.43
N ALA A 346 16.60 8.53 -11.38
CA ALA A 346 15.31 8.19 -11.97
C ALA A 346 15.49 7.10 -13.03
N GLU A 347 15.08 5.88 -12.68
CA GLU A 347 14.80 4.85 -13.68
C GLU A 347 13.46 5.19 -14.37
N TRP A 348 13.44 5.16 -15.71
CA TRP A 348 12.29 5.57 -16.54
C TRP A 348 11.01 4.73 -16.33
N SER A 349 11.08 3.65 -15.55
CA SER A 349 9.97 2.74 -15.32
C SER A 349 9.88 2.23 -13.87
N ALA A 350 10.54 2.87 -12.89
CA ALA A 350 10.38 2.48 -11.49
C ALA A 350 8.93 2.74 -11.05
N LYS A 351 8.18 1.66 -10.79
CA LYS A 351 6.85 1.72 -10.18
C LYS A 351 7.02 2.43 -8.82
N ILE A 352 6.36 3.56 -8.62
CA ILE A 352 6.38 4.27 -7.35
C ILE A 352 5.08 3.92 -6.61
N PRO A 353 5.15 3.29 -5.43
CA PRO A 353 3.95 2.95 -4.67
C PRO A 353 3.31 4.24 -4.14
N PHE A 354 1.99 4.40 -4.29
CA PHE A 354 1.29 5.62 -3.85
C PHE A 354 0.90 5.57 -2.37
N GLY A 355 0.69 4.36 -1.82
CA GLY A 355 0.31 4.12 -0.44
C GLY A 355 1.21 4.78 0.63
N PRO A 356 2.55 4.88 0.48
CA PRO A 356 3.41 5.56 1.45
C PRO A 356 3.15 7.05 1.51
N TYR A 357 2.85 7.69 0.37
CA TYR A 357 2.54 9.12 0.33
C TYR A 357 1.15 9.39 0.91
N LEU A 358 0.18 8.49 0.67
CA LEU A 358 -1.11 8.51 1.34
C LEU A 358 -0.97 8.38 2.86
N GLY A 359 -0.22 7.38 3.33
CA GLY A 359 0.06 7.20 4.75
C GLY A 359 0.74 8.41 5.38
N ALA A 360 1.73 9.00 4.69
CA ALA A 360 2.37 10.23 5.13
C ALA A 360 1.38 11.41 5.19
N GLY A 361 0.52 11.58 4.18
CA GLY A 361 -0.53 12.60 4.16
C GLY A 361 -1.50 12.47 5.34
N ALA A 362 -1.89 11.24 5.67
CA ALA A 362 -2.78 10.97 6.80
C ALA A 362 -2.10 11.21 8.16
N LEU A 363 -0.82 10.87 8.31
CA LEU A 363 -0.06 11.20 9.51
C LEU A 363 0.15 12.72 9.66
N ILE A 364 0.41 13.42 8.56
CA ILE A 364 0.49 14.89 8.57
C ILE A 364 -0.86 15.48 9.01
N TRP A 365 -1.97 14.96 8.49
CA TRP A 365 -3.30 15.39 8.92
C TRP A 365 -3.53 15.16 10.41
N LEU A 366 -3.20 13.95 10.90
CA LEU A 366 -3.39 13.58 12.30
C LEU A 366 -2.72 14.58 13.25
N PHE A 367 -1.47 14.98 12.98
CA PHE A 367 -0.73 15.84 13.90
C PHE A 367 -0.91 17.35 13.65
N TRP A 368 -1.05 17.77 12.39
CA TRP A 368 -1.02 19.17 11.98
C TRP A 368 -2.15 19.59 11.03
N GLY A 369 -3.05 18.69 10.65
CA GLY A 369 -4.07 18.93 9.62
C GLY A 369 -4.91 20.18 9.87
N PRO A 370 -5.62 20.29 11.01
CA PRO A 370 -6.42 21.48 11.32
C PRO A 370 -5.60 22.78 11.29
N GLN A 371 -4.40 22.77 11.89
CA GLN A 371 -3.52 23.94 11.94
C GLN A 371 -3.06 24.39 10.55
N LEU A 372 -2.75 23.44 9.67
CA LEU A 372 -2.32 23.71 8.31
C LEU A 372 -3.46 24.29 7.47
N VAL A 373 -4.67 23.74 7.61
CA VAL A 373 -5.86 24.25 6.92
C VAL A 373 -6.18 25.67 7.39
N ASP A 374 -6.20 25.90 8.70
CA ASP A 374 -6.48 27.22 9.27
C ASP A 374 -5.42 28.25 8.83
N TRP A 375 -4.14 27.87 8.86
CA TRP A 375 -3.05 28.72 8.36
C TRP A 375 -3.23 29.10 6.89
N TYR A 376 -3.61 28.14 6.05
CA TYR A 376 -3.85 28.38 4.62
C TYR A 376 -5.04 29.32 4.38
N LEU A 377 -6.17 29.07 5.06
CA LEU A 377 -7.37 29.90 4.97
C LEU A 377 -7.13 31.34 5.48
N LEU A 378 -6.35 31.49 6.56
CA LEU A 378 -5.96 32.79 7.08
C LEU A 378 -5.07 33.57 6.11
N LYS A 379 -4.17 32.90 5.38
CA LYS A 379 -3.35 33.57 4.35
C LYS A 379 -4.18 34.06 3.17
N ILE A 380 -5.12 33.25 2.69
CA ILE A 380 -6.02 33.65 1.58
C ILE A 380 -6.85 34.86 1.97
N THR A 381 -7.44 34.84 3.16
CA THR A 381 -8.32 35.92 3.63
C THR A 381 -7.57 37.22 3.93
N ARG A 382 -6.30 37.14 4.36
CA ARG A 382 -5.44 38.33 4.56
C ARG A 382 -4.83 38.89 3.28
N GLY A 383 -4.71 38.10 2.21
CA GLY A 383 -4.22 38.57 0.91
C GLY A 383 -5.31 39.14 0.00
N ALA A 384 -6.57 39.12 0.44
CA ALA A 384 -7.75 39.57 -0.30
C ALA A 384 -8.29 40.95 0.14
N GLY A 385 -7.54 41.66 1.00
CA GLY A 385 -7.77 43.06 1.38
C GLY A 385 -6.50 43.85 1.20
#